data_AF-S5ZYD3-F1
#
_entry.id   AF-S5ZYD3-F1
#
_cell.length_a   1.000
_cell.length_b   1.000
_cell.length_c   1.000
_cell.angle_alpha   90.00
_cell.angle_beta   90.00
_cell.angle_gamma   90.00
#
_symmetry.space_group_name_H-M   'P 1'
#
loop_
_entity.id
_entity.type
_entity.pdbx_description
1 polymer ?
#
loop_
_entity_poly.entity_id
_entity_poly.type
_entity_poly.pdbx_seq_one_letter_code
_entity_poly.pdbx_strand_id
1 'polypeptide(L)'
;NDYAELEGKWDTIAIAADNDAKIKEEGPLRLYVRELYCNEDCSEMEVTFYVNANNQCSKTTVIGYKQADGTYRTQFEGDNRFQPVYATPENIVFTSKNVDRAGQETNLIFVVGKSQPLTPEQHEKLVEFAHENNIPEENIHNVLATDTCPK
;
A
#
# COMPACT_ATOMS: atom_id res chain seq x y z
N ASN A 1 0.88 8.91 -21.19
CA ASN A 1 1.76 8.69 -20.03
C ASN A 1 1.00 7.73 -19.14
N ASP A 2 1.23 6.42 -19.28
CA ASP A 2 0.39 5.37 -18.71
C ASP A 2 0.34 5.40 -17.16
N TYR A 3 1.23 6.19 -16.55
CA TYR A 3 1.34 6.33 -15.10
C TYR A 3 0.81 7.65 -14.55
N ALA A 4 0.37 8.60 -15.38
CA ALA A 4 -0.20 9.86 -14.91
C ALA A 4 -1.48 9.64 -14.07
N GLU A 5 -2.14 8.50 -14.25
CA GLU A 5 -3.31 8.09 -13.46
C GLU A 5 -2.95 7.69 -12.02
N LEU A 6 -1.67 7.40 -11.73
CA LEU A 6 -1.23 7.06 -10.38
C LEU A 6 -1.09 8.29 -9.49
N GLU A 7 -0.85 9.47 -10.07
CA GLU A 7 -0.57 10.68 -9.31
C GLU A 7 -1.81 11.24 -8.60
N GLY A 8 -1.56 11.87 -7.47
CA GLY A 8 -2.52 12.69 -6.76
C GLY A 8 -2.85 12.17 -5.37
N LYS A 9 -3.96 12.67 -4.85
CA LYS A 9 -4.42 12.34 -3.49
C LYS A 9 -5.15 11.01 -3.47
N TRP A 10 -4.80 10.20 -2.48
CA TRP A 10 -5.30 8.85 -2.27
C TRP A 10 -5.45 8.58 -0.78
N ASP A 11 -6.37 7.68 -0.42
CA ASP A 11 -6.47 7.13 0.92
C ASP A 11 -6.29 5.61 0.86
N THR A 12 -5.60 5.03 1.84
CA THR A 12 -5.61 3.58 1.99
C THR A 12 -7.00 3.11 2.39
N ILE A 13 -7.60 2.27 1.55
CA ILE A 13 -8.94 1.72 1.74
C ILE A 13 -8.86 0.37 2.45
N ALA A 14 -8.00 -0.50 1.93
CA ALA A 14 -7.76 -1.83 2.48
C ALA A 14 -6.28 -2.22 2.39
N ILE A 15 -5.85 -3.07 3.30
CA ILE A 15 -4.50 -3.65 3.35
C ILE A 15 -4.64 -5.14 3.62
N ALA A 16 -3.85 -5.97 2.95
CA ALA A 16 -3.75 -7.40 3.24
C ALA A 16 -2.29 -7.82 3.33
N ALA A 17 -1.97 -8.82 4.15
CA ALA A 17 -0.62 -9.38 4.22
C ALA A 17 -0.61 -10.84 4.69
N ASP A 18 0.39 -11.60 4.26
CA ASP A 18 0.63 -12.97 4.76
C ASP A 18 1.07 -12.97 6.24
N ASN A 19 1.65 -11.86 6.70
CA ASN A 19 2.01 -11.61 8.10
C ASN A 19 1.15 -10.49 8.70
N ASP A 20 0.02 -10.87 9.29
CA ASP A 20 -0.94 -9.95 9.91
C ASP A 20 -0.31 -8.99 10.94
N ALA A 21 0.70 -9.45 11.69
CA ALA A 21 1.36 -8.65 12.71
C ALA A 21 2.02 -7.38 12.14
N LYS A 22 2.32 -7.34 10.85
CA LYS A 22 2.88 -6.18 10.16
C LYS A 22 1.83 -5.11 9.83
N ILE A 23 0.55 -5.46 9.74
CA ILE A 23 -0.51 -4.58 9.21
C ILE A 23 -1.73 -4.40 10.11
N LYS A 24 -1.86 -5.19 11.19
CA LYS A 24 -2.86 -4.94 12.25
C LYS A 24 -2.67 -3.56 12.88
N GLU A 25 -3.57 -3.16 13.77
CA GLU A 25 -3.45 -1.88 14.48
C GLU A 25 -2.04 -1.71 15.11
N GLU A 26 -1.43 -0.54 14.91
CA GLU A 26 -0.04 -0.21 15.27
C GLU A 26 1.06 -1.03 14.55
N GLY A 27 0.68 -1.86 13.57
CA GLY A 27 1.61 -2.60 12.73
C GLY A 27 2.51 -1.65 11.91
N PRO A 28 3.82 -1.92 11.80
CA PRO A 28 4.78 -1.01 11.17
C PRO A 28 4.53 -0.77 9.68
N LEU A 29 3.83 -1.69 9.00
CA LEU A 29 3.45 -1.59 7.60
C LEU A 29 1.96 -1.26 7.40
N ARG A 30 1.24 -0.87 8.46
CA ARG A 30 -0.12 -0.32 8.33
C ARG A 30 -0.04 1.13 7.87
N LEU A 31 0.18 1.32 6.57
CA LEU A 31 0.42 2.63 5.96
C LEU A 31 -0.88 3.29 5.52
N TYR A 32 -1.11 4.52 5.98
CA TYR A 32 -2.21 5.37 5.53
C TYR A 32 -1.71 6.35 4.48
N VAL A 33 -1.76 5.94 3.21
CA VAL A 33 -1.36 6.75 2.05
C VAL A 33 -2.19 8.02 1.98
N ARG A 34 -1.57 9.10 1.53
CA ARG A 34 -2.17 10.42 1.30
C ARG A 34 -1.95 10.93 -0.10
N GLU A 35 -0.75 10.69 -0.63
CA GLU A 35 -0.36 11.26 -1.91
C GLU A 35 0.66 10.37 -2.60
N LEU A 36 0.47 10.20 -3.90
CA LEU A 36 1.42 9.61 -4.82
C LEU A 36 1.85 10.69 -5.80
N TYR A 37 3.16 10.82 -6.02
CA TYR A 37 3.72 11.74 -6.99
C TYR A 37 4.78 11.04 -7.83
N CYS A 38 4.78 11.27 -9.13
CA CYS A 38 5.71 10.65 -10.05
C CYS A 38 6.68 11.69 -10.62
N ASN A 39 7.97 11.54 -10.29
CA ASN A 39 9.02 12.29 -10.96
C ASN A 39 9.50 11.55 -12.20
N GLU A 40 10.13 12.29 -13.13
CA GLU A 40 10.97 11.71 -14.18
C GLU A 40 10.31 10.55 -14.97
N ASP A 41 9.14 10.80 -15.57
CA ASP A 41 8.36 9.78 -16.28
C ASP A 41 7.96 8.57 -15.40
N CYS A 42 7.73 8.83 -14.10
CA CYS A 42 7.56 7.82 -13.05
C CYS A 42 8.76 6.87 -12.91
N SER A 43 9.99 7.30 -13.19
CA SER A 43 11.19 6.56 -12.76
C SER A 43 11.33 6.59 -11.22
N GLU A 44 10.75 7.61 -10.58
CA GLU A 44 10.66 7.74 -9.13
C GLU A 44 9.21 7.97 -8.71
N MET A 45 8.73 7.18 -7.76
CA MET A 45 7.41 7.32 -7.16
C MET A 45 7.56 7.76 -5.71
N GLU A 46 7.20 8.99 -5.41
CA GLU A 46 7.08 9.48 -4.05
C GLU A 46 5.76 9.00 -3.44
N VAL A 47 5.83 8.33 -2.31
CA VAL A 47 4.67 7.86 -1.55
C VAL A 47 4.68 8.56 -0.21
N THR A 48 3.69 9.43 0.00
CA THR A 48 3.47 10.09 1.29
C THR A 48 2.36 9.37 2.05
N PHE A 49 2.65 8.97 3.28
CA PHE A 49 1.73 8.23 4.13
C PHE A 49 1.91 8.58 5.61
N TYR A 50 0.96 8.13 6.43
CA TYR A 50 1.09 8.11 7.88
C TYR A 50 1.27 6.69 8.39
N VAL A 51 2.07 6.56 9.45
CA VAL A 51 2.03 5.40 10.36
C VAL A 51 1.46 5.86 11.69
N ASN A 52 0.50 5.11 12.22
CA ASN A 52 -0.09 5.38 13.52
C ASN A 52 0.47 4.37 14.54
N ALA A 53 1.15 4.87 15.57
CA ALA A 53 1.57 4.08 16.73
C ALA A 53 1.19 4.84 18.00
N ASN A 54 0.57 4.18 18.98
CA ASN A 54 0.11 4.79 20.23
C ASN A 54 -0.79 6.02 20.01
N ASN A 55 -1.67 6.00 19.01
CA ASN A 55 -2.49 7.14 18.58
C ASN A 55 -1.68 8.38 18.13
N GLN A 56 -0.41 8.21 17.78
CA GLN A 56 0.44 9.25 17.20
C GLN A 56 0.71 8.95 15.74
N CYS A 57 0.24 9.84 14.87
CA CYS A 57 0.42 9.74 13.43
C CYS A 57 1.73 10.43 13.00
N SER A 58 2.68 9.64 12.50
CA SER A 58 3.94 10.13 11.93
C SER A 58 3.84 10.18 10.42
N LYS A 59 3.98 11.38 9.84
CA LYS A 59 4.01 11.57 8.39
C LYS A 59 5.38 11.17 7.84
N THR A 60 5.38 10.32 6.82
CA THR A 60 6.58 9.84 6.14
C THR A 60 6.40 9.97 4.64
N THR A 61 7.45 10.36 3.94
CA THR A 61 7.53 10.29 2.48
C THR A 61 8.71 9.40 2.13
N VAL A 62 8.46 8.38 1.30
CA VAL A 62 9.49 7.51 0.74
C VAL A 62 9.54 7.69 -0.77
N ILE A 63 10.72 7.47 -1.35
CA ILE A 63 10.91 7.47 -2.80
C ILE A 63 11.12 6.03 -3.24
N GLY A 64 10.24 5.51 -4.07
CA GLY A 64 10.39 4.25 -4.78
C GLY A 64 11.10 4.48 -6.10
N TYR A 65 12.24 3.83 -6.31
CA TYR A 65 13.00 3.92 -7.55
C TYR A 65 12.62 2.77 -8.47
N LYS A 66 12.23 3.06 -9.70
CA LYS A 66 11.86 2.07 -10.70
C LYS A 66 13.06 1.20 -11.07
N GLN A 67 12.85 -0.10 -11.06
CA GLN A 67 13.83 -1.13 -11.35
C GLN A 67 13.62 -1.68 -12.77
N ALA A 68 14.61 -2.43 -13.27
CA ALA A 68 14.55 -2.99 -14.62
C ALA A 68 13.41 -4.01 -14.83
N ASP A 69 12.91 -4.62 -13.75
CA ASP A 69 11.77 -5.55 -13.77
C ASP A 69 10.41 -4.83 -13.73
N GLY A 70 10.39 -3.49 -13.70
CA GLY A 70 9.18 -2.67 -13.61
C GLY A 70 8.69 -2.39 -12.19
N THR A 71 9.27 -3.04 -11.17
CA THR A 71 8.94 -2.77 -9.76
C THR A 71 9.60 -1.49 -9.27
N TYR A 72 9.10 -0.92 -8.19
CA TYR A 72 9.73 0.16 -7.44
C TYR A 72 10.41 -0.41 -6.20
N ARG A 73 11.61 0.08 -5.90
CA ARG A 73 12.37 -0.30 -4.71
C ARG A 73 12.53 0.88 -3.76
N THR A 74 12.28 0.67 -2.47
CA THR A 74 12.48 1.69 -1.42
C THR A 74 12.89 1.07 -0.08
N GLN A 75 13.34 1.91 0.84
CA GLN A 75 13.76 1.50 2.19
C GLN A 75 12.81 2.10 3.24
N PHE A 76 12.01 1.24 3.87
CA PHE A 76 11.11 1.59 4.97
C PHE A 76 10.76 0.33 5.76
N GLU A 77 11.13 0.27 7.05
CA GLU A 77 10.97 -0.95 7.86
C GLU A 77 11.60 -2.20 7.22
N GLY A 78 12.62 -2.02 6.38
CA GLY A 78 13.19 -3.06 5.53
C GLY A 78 13.29 -2.65 4.06
N ASP A 79 13.73 -3.59 3.23
CA ASP A 79 13.73 -3.46 1.78
C ASP A 79 12.32 -3.75 1.26
N ASN A 80 11.76 -2.83 0.47
CA ASN A 80 10.45 -3.01 -0.14
C ASN A 80 10.59 -3.00 -1.65
N ARG A 81 9.92 -3.96 -2.30
CA ARG A 81 9.69 -3.99 -3.74
C ARG A 81 8.21 -3.97 -4.00
N PHE A 82 7.70 -2.93 -4.65
CA PHE A 82 6.27 -2.76 -4.86
C PHE A 82 5.94 -2.34 -6.29
N GLN A 83 4.74 -2.63 -6.75
CA GLN A 83 4.28 -2.21 -8.08
C GLN A 83 2.76 -2.07 -8.11
N PRO A 84 2.21 -1.13 -8.91
CA PRO A 84 0.80 -1.11 -9.22
C PRO A 84 0.49 -2.30 -10.14
N VAL A 85 -0.47 -3.14 -9.76
CA VAL A 85 -0.94 -4.27 -10.57
C VAL A 85 -2.29 -4.00 -11.24
N TYR A 86 -3.04 -3.04 -10.69
CA TYR A 86 -4.29 -2.55 -11.26
C TYR A 86 -4.43 -1.08 -10.91
N ALA A 87 -4.77 -0.24 -11.88
CA ALA A 87 -4.95 1.20 -11.70
C ALA A 87 -6.18 1.67 -12.46
N THR A 88 -7.01 2.45 -11.78
CA THR A 88 -8.19 3.11 -12.33
C THR A 88 -8.29 4.51 -11.71
N PRO A 89 -9.15 5.39 -12.24
CA PRO A 89 -9.44 6.67 -11.59
C PRO A 89 -10.00 6.53 -10.16
N GLU A 90 -10.60 5.40 -9.80
CA GLU A 90 -11.26 5.16 -8.51
C GLU A 90 -10.31 4.58 -7.46
N ASN A 91 -9.48 3.60 -7.87
CA ASN A 91 -8.56 2.90 -6.99
C ASN A 91 -7.32 2.37 -7.73
N ILE A 92 -6.27 2.11 -6.94
CA ILE A 92 -5.05 1.45 -7.36
C ILE A 92 -4.78 0.30 -6.39
N VAL A 93 -4.45 -0.86 -6.94
CA VAL A 93 -3.98 -2.02 -6.18
C VAL A 93 -2.48 -2.14 -6.37
N PHE A 94 -1.76 -2.14 -5.26
CA PHE A 94 -0.33 -2.40 -5.22
C PHE A 94 -0.07 -3.78 -4.61
N THR A 95 0.87 -4.52 -5.18
CA THR A 95 1.55 -5.59 -4.46
C THR A 95 2.87 -5.06 -3.92
N SER A 96 3.27 -5.55 -2.76
CA SER A 96 4.57 -5.24 -2.16
C SER A 96 5.16 -6.47 -1.50
N LYS A 97 6.48 -6.62 -1.62
CA LYS A 97 7.27 -7.57 -0.84
C LYS A 97 8.21 -6.77 0.06
N ASN A 98 8.04 -6.92 1.37
CA ASN A 98 8.91 -6.36 2.39
C ASN A 98 9.87 -7.45 2.90
N VAL A 99 11.14 -7.10 3.09
CA VAL A 99 12.13 -7.91 3.81
C VAL A 99 12.69 -7.06 4.94
N ASP A 100 12.33 -7.40 6.17
CA ASP A 100 12.73 -6.60 7.33
C ASP A 100 14.21 -6.83 7.71
N ARG A 101 14.67 -6.11 8.74
CA ARG A 101 16.06 -6.20 9.21
C ARG A 101 16.46 -7.59 9.72
N ALA A 102 15.50 -8.42 10.15
CA ALA A 102 15.73 -9.79 10.56
C ALA A 102 15.68 -10.78 9.38
N GLY A 103 15.41 -10.29 8.16
CA GLY A 103 15.26 -11.11 6.97
C GLY A 103 13.87 -11.77 6.86
N GLN A 104 12.91 -11.38 7.70
CA GLN A 104 11.54 -11.88 7.60
C GLN A 104 10.89 -11.25 6.36
N GLU A 105 10.42 -12.10 5.46
CA GLU A 105 9.66 -11.65 4.29
C GLU A 105 8.18 -11.47 4.67
N THR A 106 7.53 -10.49 4.05
CA THR A 106 6.09 -10.25 4.15
C THR A 106 5.58 -9.79 2.79
N ASN A 107 4.57 -10.48 2.26
CA ASN A 107 3.88 -10.09 1.04
C ASN A 107 2.64 -9.29 1.42
N LEU A 108 2.43 -8.15 0.77
CA LEU A 108 1.36 -7.21 1.06
C LEU A 108 0.56 -6.86 -0.20
N ILE A 109 -0.70 -6.54 0.01
CA ILE A 109 -1.56 -5.84 -0.94
C ILE A 109 -2.00 -4.54 -0.30
N PHE A 110 -1.88 -3.43 -1.02
CA PHE A 110 -2.49 -2.15 -0.65
C PHE A 110 -3.53 -1.77 -1.69
N VAL A 111 -4.73 -1.42 -1.23
CA VAL A 111 -5.75 -0.80 -2.07
C VAL A 111 -5.89 0.64 -1.65
N VAL A 112 -5.51 1.56 -2.54
CA VAL A 112 -5.66 3.01 -2.32
C VAL A 112 -6.76 3.55 -3.23
N GLY A 113 -7.55 4.52 -2.76
CA GLY A 113 -8.72 5.00 -3.49
C GLY A 113 -9.15 6.40 -3.10
N LYS A 114 -10.25 6.88 -3.69
CA LYS A 114 -10.80 8.23 -3.47
C LYS A 114 -11.72 8.31 -2.23
N SER A 115 -11.20 7.88 -1.07
CA SER A 115 -11.87 8.00 0.23
C SER A 115 -13.24 7.32 0.33
N GLN A 116 -13.51 6.33 -0.51
CA GLN A 116 -14.74 5.51 -0.46
C GLN A 116 -14.39 4.08 -0.05
N PRO A 117 -15.20 3.43 0.79
CA PRO A 117 -15.07 1.99 1.05
C PRO A 117 -15.18 1.19 -0.26
N LEU A 118 -14.56 0.01 -0.30
CA LEU A 118 -14.70 -0.90 -1.43
C LEU A 118 -16.16 -1.34 -1.59
N THR A 119 -16.62 -1.40 -2.83
CA THR A 119 -17.89 -2.07 -3.14
C THR A 119 -17.79 -3.57 -2.85
N PRO A 120 -18.91 -4.28 -2.67
CA PRO A 120 -18.88 -5.74 -2.50
C PRO A 120 -18.12 -6.47 -3.62
N GLU A 121 -18.27 -6.03 -4.87
CA GLU A 121 -17.55 -6.60 -6.02
C GLU A 121 -16.03 -6.34 -5.96
N GLN A 122 -15.63 -5.12 -5.56
CA GLN A 122 -14.21 -4.78 -5.39
C GLN A 122 -13.60 -5.58 -4.23
N HIS A 123 -14.36 -5.81 -3.16
CA HIS A 123 -13.92 -6.62 -2.03
C HIS A 123 -13.77 -8.09 -2.42
N GLU A 124 -14.72 -8.67 -3.16
CA GLU A 124 -14.63 -10.05 -3.66
C GLU A 124 -13.38 -10.25 -4.54
N LYS A 125 -13.12 -9.31 -5.47
CA LYS A 125 -11.88 -9.32 -6.28
C LYS A 125 -10.61 -9.22 -5.44
N LEU A 126 -10.63 -8.43 -4.36
CA LEU A 126 -9.51 -8.34 -3.44
C LEU A 126 -9.28 -9.67 -2.71
N VAL A 127 -10.34 -10.36 -2.28
CA VAL A 127 -10.26 -11.68 -1.64
C VAL A 127 -9.68 -12.72 -2.60
N GLU A 128 -10.19 -12.78 -3.84
CA GLU A 128 -9.63 -13.66 -4.88
C GLU A 128 -8.15 -13.39 -5.12
N PHE A 129 -7.77 -12.12 -5.29
CA PHE A 129 -6.39 -11.72 -5.52
C PHE A 129 -5.48 -12.00 -4.31
N ALA A 130 -5.99 -11.84 -3.08
CA ALA A 130 -5.27 -12.21 -1.86
C ALA A 130 -4.96 -13.72 -1.83
N HIS A 131 -5.94 -14.56 -2.16
CA HIS A 131 -5.75 -16.02 -2.25
C HIS A 131 -4.70 -16.40 -3.29
N GLU A 132 -4.70 -15.78 -4.47
CA GLU A 132 -3.68 -15.99 -5.51
C GLU A 132 -2.26 -15.64 -5.03
N ASN A 133 -2.16 -14.69 -4.11
CA ASN A 133 -0.89 -14.26 -3.50
C ASN A 133 -0.57 -14.98 -2.18
N ASN A 134 -1.30 -16.04 -1.82
CA ASN A 134 -1.16 -16.80 -0.57
C ASN A 134 -1.35 -15.95 0.70
N ILE A 135 -2.20 -14.92 0.62
CA ILE A 135 -2.58 -14.09 1.76
C ILE A 135 -3.93 -14.62 2.30
N PRO A 136 -4.01 -15.00 3.59
CA PRO A 136 -5.26 -15.44 4.19
C PRO A 136 -6.32 -14.34 4.19
N GLU A 137 -7.58 -14.69 3.92
CA GLU A 137 -8.71 -13.75 3.90
C GLU A 137 -8.87 -13.01 5.23
N GLU A 138 -8.62 -13.69 6.36
CA GLU A 138 -8.68 -13.10 7.70
C GLU A 138 -7.65 -11.98 7.94
N ASN A 139 -6.60 -11.91 7.11
CA ASN A 139 -5.58 -10.87 7.17
C ASN A 139 -5.90 -9.67 6.26
N ILE A 140 -7.10 -9.61 5.67
CA ILE A 140 -7.57 -8.46 4.89
C ILE A 140 -8.25 -7.47 5.84
N HIS A 141 -7.67 -6.28 5.96
CA HIS A 141 -8.17 -5.20 6.81
C HIS A 141 -8.73 -4.05 5.98
N ASN A 142 -10.01 -3.73 6.17
CA ASN A 142 -10.58 -2.47 5.69
C ASN A 142 -10.17 -1.35 6.66
N VAL A 143 -9.27 -0.47 6.23
CA VAL A 143 -8.58 0.47 7.13
C VAL A 143 -9.11 1.90 7.06
N LEU A 144 -9.88 2.24 6.01
CA LEU A 144 -10.39 3.60 5.81
C LEU A 144 -11.15 4.14 7.02
N ALA A 145 -12.03 3.31 7.60
CA ALA A 145 -12.85 3.69 8.76
C ALA A 145 -12.03 3.83 10.06
N THR A 146 -10.84 3.24 10.12
CA THR A 146 -9.93 3.27 11.28
C THR A 146 -8.83 4.32 11.15
N ASP A 147 -8.75 5.01 10.01
CA ASP A 147 -7.75 6.05 9.76
C ASP A 147 -8.09 7.34 10.54
N THR A 148 -7.39 7.51 11.66
CA THR A 148 -7.50 8.70 12.52
C THR A 148 -6.42 9.75 12.24
N CYS A 149 -5.57 9.53 11.23
CA CYS A 149 -4.48 10.44 10.91
C CYS A 149 -4.95 11.66 10.10
N PRO A 150 -4.22 12.80 10.16
CA PRO A 150 -4.57 13.99 9.40
C PRO A 150 -4.76 13.70 7.91
N LYS A 151 -5.74 14.36 7.28
CA LYS A 151 -6.00 14.30 5.83
C LYS A 151 -5.23 15.38 5.08
#